data_AF-A0A6N9EWF0-F1
#
_entry.id   AF-A0A6N9EWF0-F1
#
_cell.length_a   1.000
_cell.length_b   1.000
_cell.length_c   1.000
_cell.angle_alpha   90.00
_cell.angle_beta   90.00
_cell.angle_gamma   90.00
#
_symmetry.space_group_name_H-M   'P 1'
#
loop_
_entity.id
_entity.type
_entity.pdbx_description
1 polymer ?
#
loop_
_entity_poly.entity_id
_entity_poly.type
_entity_poly.pdbx_seq_one_letter_code
_entity_poly.pdbx_strand_id
1 'polypeptide(L)'
;MNDHALAHHPAAEAAAAAGAGYDVRVLEPSPPAVADPPFWADDPADPTPSGAGPVIAPHSGGDLTWDELIGARPELAGFAADRWLGTRRQLPELPAGYPATLFDFHRLAYSVVAEARYQCNGKFGLRYTRGGFGTPFFGDDTQVRVAGNRLVVQTAAQARSITITTLREAGEFTGVAPGTSAAEHDSPELGDIDRPLETRADVGEFLGAWFGLATAALEELRFSGIVDPERVQLWPGHFDPAIAAGDAGSGRRATYGFSPGDHSHDEPYIYVAAWGDVNRSDPFWNEADFNGASLGFSDLAPAGDHYGAAVAFLKEGYDRLS
;
A
#
# COMPACT_ATOMS: atom_id res chain seq x y z
N MET A 1 -9.38 9.66 17.70
CA MET A 1 -8.27 9.55 16.75
C MET A 1 -7.31 8.54 17.31
N ASN A 2 -7.09 7.42 16.61
CA ASN A 2 -6.07 6.46 16.98
C ASN A 2 -4.71 7.10 16.69
N ASP A 3 -3.81 7.12 17.69
CA ASP A 3 -2.47 7.68 17.50
C ASP A 3 -1.60 6.66 16.75
N HIS A 4 -1.65 6.73 15.42
CA HIS A 4 -0.87 5.88 14.51
C HIS A 4 0.63 6.23 14.51
N ALA A 5 1.04 7.24 15.29
CA ALA A 5 2.43 7.65 15.42
C ALA A 5 3.20 6.92 16.54
N LEU A 6 2.59 5.91 17.16
CA LEU A 6 3.20 5.06 18.18
C LEU A 6 3.98 3.89 17.56
N ALA A 7 4.81 3.21 18.35
CA ALA A 7 5.48 2.01 17.88
C ALA A 7 4.48 0.87 17.67
N HIS A 8 4.58 0.18 16.53
CA HIS A 8 3.70 -0.93 16.17
C HIS A 8 4.49 -2.19 15.86
N HIS A 9 3.92 -3.34 16.21
CA HIS A 9 4.36 -4.65 15.75
C HIS A 9 3.16 -5.40 15.19
N PRO A 10 2.78 -5.14 13.93
CA PRO A 10 1.52 -5.62 13.37
C PRO A 10 1.29 -7.12 13.52
N ALA A 11 2.30 -7.95 13.21
CA ALA A 11 2.21 -9.39 13.38
C ALA A 11 1.98 -9.83 14.84
N ALA A 12 2.70 -9.24 15.81
CA ALA A 12 2.54 -9.59 17.23
C ALA A 12 1.20 -9.09 17.80
N GLU A 13 0.76 -7.88 17.42
CA GLU A 13 -0.55 -7.34 17.77
C GLU A 13 -1.68 -8.24 17.23
N ALA A 14 -1.55 -8.70 15.98
CA ALA A 14 -2.51 -9.58 15.34
C ALA A 14 -2.53 -10.99 15.94
N ALA A 15 -1.37 -11.57 16.25
CA ALA A 15 -1.27 -12.84 16.95
C ALA A 15 -1.90 -12.75 18.35
N ALA A 16 -1.68 -11.65 19.08
CA ALA A 16 -2.30 -11.43 20.38
C ALA A 16 -3.83 -11.30 20.28
N ALA A 17 -4.34 -10.60 19.26
CA ALA A 17 -5.77 -10.47 19.00
C ALA A 17 -6.42 -11.80 18.59
N ALA A 18 -5.76 -12.56 17.71
CA ALA A 18 -6.24 -13.87 17.27
C ALA A 18 -6.13 -14.93 18.39
N GLY A 19 -5.27 -14.75 19.38
CA GLY A 19 -5.04 -15.73 20.43
C GLY A 19 -4.20 -16.93 19.98
N ALA A 20 -3.94 -17.84 20.91
CA ALA A 20 -3.06 -18.99 20.67
C ALA A 20 -3.67 -19.99 19.68
N GLY A 21 -2.81 -20.67 18.91
CA GLY A 21 -3.19 -21.78 18.03
C GLY A 21 -3.44 -21.38 16.57
N TYR A 22 -3.19 -20.12 16.20
CA TYR A 22 -3.25 -19.64 14.83
C TYR A 22 -1.88 -19.12 14.38
N ASP A 23 -1.58 -19.31 13.10
CA ASP A 23 -0.47 -18.64 12.44
C ASP A 23 -1.05 -17.45 11.65
N VAL A 24 -0.68 -16.22 11.98
CA VAL A 24 -1.45 -15.03 11.56
C VAL A 24 -0.69 -14.21 10.53
N ARG A 25 -1.38 -13.76 9.49
CA ARG A 25 -0.87 -12.83 8.48
C ARG A 25 -1.58 -11.48 8.55
N VAL A 26 -0.83 -10.45 8.15
CA VAL A 26 -1.24 -9.05 8.17
C VAL A 26 -0.86 -8.39 6.84
N LEU A 27 -1.21 -7.11 6.66
CA LEU A 27 -0.87 -6.35 5.45
C LEU A 27 0.32 -5.39 5.64
N GLU A 28 0.75 -5.20 6.88
CA GLU A 28 1.76 -4.20 7.25
C GLU A 28 3.11 -4.85 7.57
N PRO A 29 4.24 -4.18 7.25
CA PRO A 29 5.56 -4.65 7.66
C PRO A 29 5.67 -4.78 9.18
N SER A 30 6.36 -5.82 9.64
CA SER A 30 6.60 -6.06 11.06
C SER A 30 8.09 -6.12 11.39
N PRO A 31 8.52 -5.65 12.58
CA PRO A 31 9.86 -5.93 13.05
C PRO A 31 10.04 -7.44 13.33
N PRO A 32 11.27 -7.96 13.31
CA PRO A 32 12.51 -7.25 13.00
C PRO A 32 12.71 -7.02 11.49
N ALA A 33 13.57 -6.07 11.13
CA ALA A 33 14.04 -5.89 9.75
C ALA A 33 14.58 -7.20 9.14
N VAL A 34 14.16 -7.48 7.90
CA VAL A 34 14.62 -8.64 7.12
C VAL A 34 15.81 -8.24 6.25
N ALA A 35 16.95 -8.90 6.45
CA ALA A 35 18.20 -8.62 5.73
C ALA A 35 18.46 -9.53 4.52
N ASP A 36 17.54 -10.45 4.23
CA ASP A 36 17.74 -11.45 3.18
C ASP A 36 17.39 -10.92 1.77
N PRO A 37 18.24 -11.21 0.76
CA PRO A 37 17.93 -10.88 -0.63
C PRO A 37 16.78 -11.75 -1.17
N PRO A 38 16.13 -11.34 -2.27
CA PRO A 38 16.41 -10.14 -3.08
C PRO A 38 15.61 -8.91 -2.64
N PHE A 39 14.83 -9.02 -1.55
CA PHE A 39 13.86 -7.99 -1.17
C PHE A 39 14.33 -7.10 -0.02
N TRP A 40 15.12 -7.62 0.92
CA TRP A 40 15.50 -6.90 2.15
C TRP A 40 14.26 -6.27 2.83
N ALA A 41 13.21 -7.08 2.94
CA ALA A 41 11.89 -6.76 3.45
C ALA A 41 11.12 -8.07 3.69
N ASP A 42 10.21 -8.03 4.66
CA ASP A 42 9.25 -9.10 4.92
C ASP A 42 8.17 -9.18 3.82
N ASP A 43 7.38 -10.26 3.89
CA ASP A 43 6.17 -10.49 3.09
C ASP A 43 5.03 -10.84 4.05
N PRO A 44 4.39 -9.83 4.67
CA PRO A 44 3.52 -10.05 5.83
C PRO A 44 2.25 -10.84 5.49
N ALA A 45 1.90 -10.94 4.20
CA ALA A 45 0.77 -11.66 3.69
C ALA A 45 1.10 -13.11 3.25
N ASP A 46 2.37 -13.49 3.10
CA ASP A 46 2.76 -14.81 2.58
C ASP A 46 2.12 -15.96 3.41
N PRO A 47 1.21 -16.76 2.83
CA PRO A 47 0.48 -17.78 3.59
C PRO A 47 1.34 -19.01 3.95
N THR A 48 2.61 -19.05 3.57
CA THR A 48 3.51 -20.15 3.93
C THR A 48 3.54 -20.31 5.46
N PRO A 49 3.20 -21.50 5.99
CA PRO A 49 3.18 -21.72 7.43
C PRO A 49 4.57 -21.50 8.07
N SER A 50 4.58 -20.73 9.16
CA SER A 50 5.76 -20.41 9.97
C SER A 50 5.65 -20.96 11.40
N GLY A 51 4.44 -21.37 11.80
CA GLY A 51 4.12 -21.88 13.12
C GLY A 51 3.21 -23.11 13.10
N ALA A 52 2.64 -23.43 14.26
CA ALA A 52 1.67 -24.52 14.41
C ALA A 52 0.25 -23.96 14.46
N GLY A 53 -0.64 -24.52 13.65
CA GLY A 53 -2.05 -24.11 13.55
C GLY A 53 -2.42 -23.70 12.12
N PRO A 54 -3.71 -23.47 11.84
CA PRO A 54 -4.15 -22.96 10.55
C PRO A 54 -3.68 -21.51 10.34
N VAL A 55 -3.34 -21.18 9.09
CA VAL A 55 -2.93 -19.85 8.67
C VAL A 55 -4.15 -18.96 8.48
N ILE A 56 -4.25 -17.90 9.28
CA ILE A 56 -5.25 -16.85 9.11
C ILE A 56 -4.67 -15.73 8.24
N ALA A 57 -5.31 -15.45 7.12
CA ALA A 57 -4.86 -14.44 6.17
C ALA A 57 -5.94 -13.39 5.85
N PRO A 58 -5.55 -12.19 5.41
CA PRO A 58 -6.49 -11.20 4.90
C PRO A 58 -7.04 -11.55 3.50
N HIS A 59 -6.54 -12.61 2.87
CA HIS A 59 -6.90 -13.06 1.53
C HIS A 59 -7.21 -14.56 1.50
N SER A 60 -7.73 -15.04 0.37
CA SER A 60 -8.17 -16.43 0.16
C SER A 60 -7.04 -17.47 0.11
N GLY A 61 -5.77 -17.07 0.01
CA GLY A 61 -4.61 -17.98 0.05
C GLY A 61 -4.27 -18.63 1.41
N GLY A 62 -4.87 -18.20 2.52
CA GLY A 62 -4.69 -18.85 3.84
C GLY A 62 -5.62 -20.05 4.05
N ASP A 63 -5.48 -20.75 5.17
CA ASP A 63 -6.42 -21.81 5.58
C ASP A 63 -7.77 -21.22 6.02
N LEU A 64 -7.74 -20.00 6.58
CA LEU A 64 -8.89 -19.24 7.05
C LEU A 64 -8.67 -17.75 6.72
N THR A 65 -9.76 -17.06 6.44
CA THR A 65 -9.76 -15.60 6.34
C THR A 65 -10.05 -14.95 7.70
N TRP A 66 -9.63 -13.70 7.86
CA TRP A 66 -10.05 -12.90 9.03
C TRP A 66 -11.57 -12.74 9.10
N ASP A 67 -12.28 -12.63 7.98
CA ASP A 67 -13.75 -12.54 7.97
C ASP A 67 -14.43 -13.82 8.50
N GLU A 68 -13.91 -15.00 8.16
CA GLU A 68 -14.37 -16.27 8.74
C GLU A 68 -14.09 -16.34 10.24
N LEU A 69 -12.91 -15.88 10.68
CA LEU A 69 -12.59 -15.81 12.10
C LEU A 69 -13.53 -14.86 12.85
N ILE A 70 -13.85 -13.71 12.27
CA ILE A 70 -14.77 -12.71 12.84
C ILE A 70 -16.19 -13.28 12.92
N GLY A 71 -16.61 -14.10 11.96
CA GLY A 71 -17.88 -14.82 12.02
C GLY A 71 -18.01 -15.69 13.29
N ALA A 72 -16.90 -16.29 13.73
CA ALA A 72 -16.82 -17.04 14.98
C ALA A 72 -16.53 -16.17 16.22
N ARG A 73 -15.87 -15.02 16.03
CA ARG A 73 -15.43 -14.07 17.08
C ARG A 73 -15.70 -12.61 16.69
N PRO A 74 -16.96 -12.15 16.81
CA PRO A 74 -17.37 -10.82 16.34
C PRO A 74 -16.64 -9.65 17.04
N GLU A 75 -16.07 -9.87 18.22
CA GLU A 75 -15.28 -8.88 18.95
C GLU A 75 -14.02 -8.42 18.20
N LEU A 76 -13.54 -9.20 17.22
CA LEU A 76 -12.37 -8.88 16.41
C LEU A 76 -12.66 -7.91 15.26
N ALA A 77 -13.93 -7.66 14.94
CA ALA A 77 -14.32 -6.85 13.79
C ALA A 77 -13.69 -5.46 13.79
N GLY A 78 -13.66 -4.79 14.95
CA GLY A 78 -13.04 -3.47 15.08
C GLY A 78 -11.52 -3.48 14.85
N PHE A 79 -10.83 -4.51 15.35
CA PHE A 79 -9.38 -4.66 15.17
C PHE A 79 -9.03 -4.92 13.69
N ALA A 80 -9.79 -5.81 13.04
CA ALA A 80 -9.57 -6.20 11.65
C ALA A 80 -9.91 -5.07 10.67
N ALA A 81 -11.03 -4.37 10.87
CA ALA A 81 -11.46 -3.26 10.00
C ALA A 81 -10.45 -2.10 9.99
N ASP A 82 -9.90 -1.79 11.16
CA ASP A 82 -8.91 -0.74 11.37
C ASP A 82 -7.52 -1.06 10.76
N ARG A 83 -7.28 -2.33 10.39
CA ARG A 83 -6.06 -2.82 9.73
C ARG A 83 -6.29 -3.39 8.33
N TRP A 84 -7.50 -3.25 7.78
CA TRP A 84 -7.90 -3.80 6.48
C TRP A 84 -7.78 -5.32 6.35
N LEU A 85 -7.78 -6.04 7.49
CA LEU A 85 -7.62 -7.49 7.52
C LEU A 85 -8.93 -8.22 7.19
N GLY A 86 -10.06 -7.64 7.58
CA GLY A 86 -11.42 -8.16 7.39
C GLY A 86 -12.44 -7.09 7.80
N THR A 87 -13.73 -7.32 7.52
CA THR A 87 -14.85 -6.40 7.79
C THR A 87 -14.54 -4.98 7.32
N ARG A 88 -14.00 -4.90 6.09
CA ARG A 88 -13.32 -3.71 5.59
C ARG A 88 -14.26 -2.51 5.53
N ARG A 89 -13.74 -1.37 5.98
CA ARG A 89 -14.46 -0.10 5.98
C ARG A 89 -14.64 0.43 4.55
N GLN A 90 -15.68 1.23 4.36
CA GLN A 90 -15.80 2.06 3.17
C GLN A 90 -14.69 3.11 3.14
N LEU A 91 -14.32 3.53 1.93
CA LEU A 91 -13.45 4.69 1.77
C LEU A 91 -14.20 5.95 2.24
N PRO A 92 -13.51 6.89 2.90
CA PRO A 92 -14.10 8.21 3.18
C PRO A 92 -14.34 9.00 1.88
N GLU A 93 -15.12 10.06 1.96
CA GLU A 93 -15.29 11.00 0.84
C GLU A 93 -13.94 11.61 0.42
N LEU A 94 -13.78 11.87 -0.88
CA LEU A 94 -12.58 12.50 -1.41
C LEU A 94 -12.46 13.94 -0.86
N PRO A 95 -11.36 14.30 -0.17
CA PRO A 95 -11.23 15.63 0.41
C PRO A 95 -11.19 16.76 -0.63
N ALA A 96 -11.73 17.93 -0.28
CA ALA A 96 -11.68 19.09 -1.17
C ALA A 96 -10.24 19.58 -1.37
N GLY A 97 -9.86 19.88 -2.63
CA GLY A 97 -8.51 20.33 -2.99
C GLY A 97 -7.45 19.21 -2.95
N TYR A 98 -7.89 17.96 -3.02
CA TYR A 98 -7.05 16.77 -2.91
C TYR A 98 -5.78 16.75 -3.81
N PRO A 99 -5.83 17.08 -5.12
CA PRO A 99 -4.66 16.97 -5.99
C PRO A 99 -3.44 17.78 -5.53
N ALA A 100 -3.67 19.00 -4.99
CA ALA A 100 -2.60 19.86 -4.52
C ALA A 100 -1.89 19.30 -3.29
N THR A 101 -2.64 18.71 -2.35
CA THR A 101 -2.06 18.05 -1.17
C THR A 101 -1.40 16.72 -1.54
N LEU A 102 -1.99 15.97 -2.47
CA LEU A 102 -1.42 14.71 -2.96
C LEU A 102 0.00 14.92 -3.50
N PHE A 103 0.20 15.98 -4.29
CA PHE A 103 1.50 16.35 -4.84
C PHE A 103 2.59 16.48 -3.75
N ASP A 104 2.27 17.08 -2.61
CA ASP A 104 3.21 17.26 -1.50
C ASP A 104 3.49 15.95 -0.74
N PHE A 105 2.50 15.06 -0.62
CA PHE A 105 2.73 13.71 -0.10
C PHE A 105 3.63 12.88 -1.04
N HIS A 106 3.42 12.98 -2.36
CA HIS A 106 4.24 12.28 -3.36
C HIS A 106 5.70 12.77 -3.28
N ARG A 107 5.93 14.09 -3.25
CA ARG A 107 7.29 14.64 -3.03
C ARG A 107 7.95 14.06 -1.79
N LEU A 108 7.25 14.01 -0.65
CA LEU A 108 7.77 13.44 0.58
C LEU A 108 8.08 11.93 0.47
N ALA A 109 7.23 11.18 -0.23
CA ALA A 109 7.31 9.73 -0.34
C ALA A 109 8.62 9.27 -0.99
N TYR A 110 8.94 9.80 -2.18
CA TYR A 110 10.19 9.41 -2.84
C TYR A 110 11.40 10.10 -2.24
N SER A 111 11.30 11.39 -1.88
CA SER A 111 12.51 12.16 -1.56
C SER A 111 13.01 11.99 -0.14
N VAL A 112 12.18 11.54 0.79
CA VAL A 112 12.57 11.34 2.20
C VAL A 112 12.29 9.92 2.68
N VAL A 113 11.06 9.43 2.52
CA VAL A 113 10.66 8.14 3.10
C VAL A 113 11.37 6.99 2.39
N ALA A 114 11.30 6.94 1.06
CA ALA A 114 11.98 5.94 0.26
C ALA A 114 13.51 6.13 0.28
N GLU A 115 13.97 7.39 0.24
CA GLU A 115 15.39 7.75 0.32
C GLU A 115 16.05 7.22 1.60
N ALA A 116 15.34 7.23 2.73
CA ALA A 116 15.83 6.67 4.00
C ALA A 116 16.17 5.18 3.90
N ARG A 117 15.32 4.41 3.21
CA ARG A 117 15.59 2.99 2.95
C ARG A 117 16.70 2.81 1.91
N TYR A 118 16.67 3.63 0.86
CA TYR A 118 17.64 3.55 -0.24
C TYR A 118 19.08 3.75 0.25
N GLN A 119 19.31 4.75 1.10
CA GLN A 119 20.64 5.01 1.66
C GLN A 119 21.14 3.88 2.58
N CYS A 120 20.24 3.07 3.14
CA CYS A 120 20.61 1.91 3.96
C CYS A 120 20.97 0.69 3.13
N ASN A 121 20.14 0.30 2.15
CA ASN A 121 20.29 -0.98 1.45
C ASN A 121 20.03 -0.94 -0.06
N GLY A 122 19.93 0.25 -0.66
CA GLY A 122 19.71 0.45 -2.09
C GLY A 122 18.29 0.14 -2.57
N LYS A 123 17.36 -0.22 -1.67
CA LYS A 123 15.95 -0.43 -2.00
C LYS A 123 15.11 0.78 -1.60
N PHE A 124 14.13 1.11 -2.43
CA PHE A 124 13.28 2.28 -2.24
C PHE A 124 11.79 1.96 -2.16
N GLY A 125 11.39 0.72 -2.46
CA GLY A 125 9.99 0.30 -2.40
C GLY A 125 9.36 0.54 -1.03
N LEU A 126 8.14 1.05 -1.03
CA LEU A 126 7.33 1.34 0.14
C LEU A 126 6.20 0.30 0.30
N ARG A 127 5.45 0.43 1.38
CA ARG A 127 4.34 -0.43 1.79
C ARG A 127 3.21 0.40 2.39
N TYR A 128 2.02 -0.17 2.39
CA TYR A 128 0.97 0.28 3.29
C TYR A 128 1.45 0.15 4.74
N THR A 129 1.22 1.19 5.52
CA THR A 129 1.33 1.19 6.98
C THR A 129 0.08 1.85 7.52
N ARG A 130 -0.45 1.39 8.65
CA ARG A 130 -1.73 1.85 9.19
C ARG A 130 -1.78 3.38 9.31
N GLY A 131 -2.76 3.96 8.61
CA GLY A 131 -2.96 5.41 8.55
C GLY A 131 -2.13 6.14 7.49
N GLY A 132 -1.41 5.44 6.61
CA GLY A 132 -0.66 6.04 5.51
C GLY A 132 0.21 5.04 4.77
N PHE A 133 1.50 5.34 4.67
CA PHE A 133 2.49 4.57 3.92
C PHE A 133 3.88 4.68 4.55
N GLY A 134 4.75 3.72 4.28
CA GLY A 134 6.10 3.75 4.83
C GLY A 134 7.02 2.70 4.25
N THR A 135 8.24 2.66 4.77
CA THR A 135 9.20 1.62 4.42
C THR A 135 8.81 0.29 5.08
N PRO A 136 9.25 -0.85 4.54
CA PRO A 136 9.52 -2.03 5.38
C PRO A 136 10.47 -1.66 6.53
N PHE A 137 10.57 -2.52 7.55
CA PHE A 137 11.67 -2.39 8.52
C PHE A 137 13.01 -2.67 7.83
N PHE A 138 14.02 -1.83 8.07
CA PHE A 138 15.34 -1.90 7.44
C PHE A 138 16.46 -1.58 8.45
N GLY A 139 17.70 -1.93 8.10
CA GLY A 139 18.88 -1.62 8.92
C GLY A 139 18.75 -2.14 10.35
N ASP A 140 19.00 -1.26 11.32
CA ASP A 140 18.88 -1.55 12.76
C ASP A 140 17.41 -1.54 13.23
N ASP A 141 16.56 -2.32 12.56
CA ASP A 141 15.13 -2.45 12.84
C ASP A 141 14.38 -1.10 12.84
N THR A 142 14.68 -0.28 11.82
CA THR A 142 14.09 1.05 11.64
C THR A 142 13.01 1.04 10.57
N GLN A 143 11.93 1.78 10.81
CA GLN A 143 10.90 2.09 9.84
C GLN A 143 10.67 3.60 9.80
N VAL A 144 10.61 4.16 8.59
CA VAL A 144 10.15 5.53 8.34
C VAL A 144 8.79 5.45 7.68
N ARG A 145 7.79 6.12 8.26
CA ARG A 145 6.43 6.12 7.71
C ARG A 145 5.69 7.43 7.92
N VAL A 146 4.66 7.64 7.12
CA VAL A 146 3.70 8.73 7.23
C VAL A 146 2.39 8.17 7.77
N ALA A 147 1.84 8.83 8.78
CA ALA A 147 0.52 8.53 9.33
C ALA A 147 -0.28 9.82 9.49
N GLY A 148 -1.35 9.97 8.68
CA GLY A 148 -2.03 11.26 8.54
C GLY A 148 -1.07 12.34 8.05
N ASN A 149 -0.86 13.40 8.85
CA ASN A 149 0.11 14.46 8.58
C ASN A 149 1.38 14.40 9.44
N ARG A 150 1.68 13.23 10.02
CA ARG A 150 2.86 13.02 10.85
C ARG A 150 3.88 12.15 10.13
N LEU A 151 5.15 12.55 10.22
CA LEU A 151 6.29 11.71 9.87
C LEU A 151 6.75 10.98 11.13
N VAL A 152 6.91 9.67 11.02
CA VAL A 152 7.22 8.78 12.14
C VAL A 152 8.49 8.01 11.81
N VAL A 153 9.40 7.97 12.79
CA VAL A 153 10.56 7.07 12.78
C VAL A 153 10.39 6.14 13.96
N GLN A 154 10.26 4.85 13.65
CA GLN A 154 10.26 3.79 14.65
C GLN A 154 11.58 3.03 14.56
N THR A 155 12.19 2.77 15.71
CA THR A 155 13.36 1.90 15.84
C THR A 155 13.06 0.90 16.95
N ALA A 156 13.00 -0.39 16.60
CA ALA A 156 12.50 -1.44 17.48
C ALA A 156 11.14 -1.05 18.11
N ALA A 157 11.06 -1.01 19.46
CA ALA A 157 9.85 -0.71 20.21
C ALA A 157 9.63 0.79 20.53
N GLN A 158 10.46 1.68 19.98
CA GLN A 158 10.37 3.13 20.24
C GLN A 158 9.98 3.86 18.96
N ALA A 159 9.06 4.82 19.07
CA ALA A 159 8.69 5.70 17.97
C ALA A 159 8.78 7.16 18.40
N ARG A 160 9.20 7.99 17.45
CA ARG A 160 9.16 9.45 17.53
C ARG A 160 8.45 9.99 16.31
N SER A 161 7.78 11.13 16.45
CA SER A 161 7.09 11.75 15.32
C SER A 161 7.10 13.26 15.37
N ILE A 162 7.04 13.88 14.19
CA ILE A 162 6.85 15.32 13.98
C ILE A 162 5.68 15.56 13.04
N THR A 163 5.11 16.76 13.09
CA THR A 163 4.24 17.25 12.02
C THR A 163 5.10 17.53 10.79
N ILE A 164 4.60 17.15 9.61
CA ILE A 164 5.28 17.41 8.34
C ILE A 164 5.12 18.89 7.96
N THR A 165 6.22 19.51 7.55
CA THR A 165 6.33 20.96 7.31
C THR A 165 7.08 21.25 6.02
N THR A 166 8.34 20.81 5.90
CA THR A 166 9.18 20.95 4.71
C THR A 166 9.95 19.64 4.44
N LEU A 167 10.48 19.48 3.23
CA LEU A 167 11.33 18.33 2.93
C LEU A 167 12.65 18.40 3.73
N ARG A 168 13.19 19.61 3.96
CA ARG A 168 14.39 19.78 4.80
C ARG A 168 14.18 19.27 6.22
N GLU A 169 13.12 19.72 6.90
CA GLU A 169 12.85 19.31 8.29
C GLU A 169 12.53 17.81 8.38
N ALA A 170 11.84 17.26 7.38
CA ALA A 170 11.59 15.84 7.27
C ALA A 170 12.88 15.02 7.12
N GLY A 171 13.81 15.47 6.27
CA GLY A 171 15.12 14.84 6.08
C GLY A 171 16.02 14.92 7.32
N GLU A 172 16.08 16.09 7.98
CA GLU A 172 16.79 16.25 9.26
C GLU A 172 16.24 15.31 10.34
N PHE A 173 14.92 15.16 10.39
CA PHE A 173 14.26 14.26 11.33
C PHE A 173 14.58 12.79 11.04
N THR A 174 14.59 12.35 9.78
CA THR A 174 14.89 10.96 9.42
C THR A 174 16.39 10.66 9.37
N GLY A 175 17.23 11.69 9.38
CA GLY A 175 18.68 11.58 9.28
C GLY A 175 19.18 11.39 7.85
N VAL A 176 18.38 11.73 6.84
CA VAL A 176 18.74 11.62 5.42
C VAL A 176 18.56 12.94 4.68
N ALA A 177 19.44 13.24 3.75
CA ALA A 177 19.25 14.37 2.85
C ALA A 177 18.11 14.06 1.86
N PRO A 178 17.13 14.96 1.65
CA PRO A 178 16.11 14.75 0.62
C PRO A 178 16.76 14.54 -0.75
N GLY A 179 16.36 13.47 -1.43
CA GLY A 179 17.00 13.00 -2.65
C GLY A 179 16.02 12.65 -3.77
N THR A 180 16.55 12.21 -4.91
CA THR A 180 15.77 11.75 -6.07
C THR A 180 16.16 10.32 -6.46
N SER A 181 16.83 9.56 -5.58
CA SER A 181 17.28 8.21 -5.93
C SER A 181 16.12 7.23 -6.12
N ALA A 182 14.97 7.54 -5.52
CA ALA A 182 13.72 6.81 -5.67
C ALA A 182 12.73 7.47 -6.65
N ALA A 183 13.13 8.55 -7.34
CA ALA A 183 12.28 9.23 -8.31
C ALA A 183 12.23 8.44 -9.63
N GLU A 184 11.05 8.43 -10.25
CA GLU A 184 10.79 7.86 -11.56
C GLU A 184 10.36 8.97 -12.54
N HIS A 185 10.07 8.60 -13.78
CA HIS A 185 9.90 9.55 -14.88
C HIS A 185 8.70 10.49 -14.72
N ASP A 186 7.71 10.10 -13.94
CA ASP A 186 6.47 10.80 -13.63
C ASP A 186 6.44 11.36 -12.19
N SER A 187 7.55 11.22 -11.45
CA SER A 187 7.67 11.84 -10.13
C SER A 187 7.65 13.37 -10.23
N PRO A 188 6.97 14.07 -9.31
CA PRO A 188 7.09 15.50 -9.14
C PRO A 188 8.55 15.94 -9.04
N GLU A 189 8.88 17.10 -9.62
CA GLU A 189 10.21 17.69 -9.41
C GLU A 189 10.50 17.88 -7.92
N LEU A 190 11.75 17.58 -7.50
CA LEU A 190 12.16 17.77 -6.11
C LEU A 190 11.95 19.22 -5.67
N GLY A 191 12.23 20.18 -6.55
CA GLY A 191 11.99 21.60 -6.32
C GLY A 191 12.72 22.15 -5.09
N ASP A 192 12.17 23.22 -4.52
CA ASP A 192 12.68 23.82 -3.28
C ASP A 192 12.32 22.95 -2.06
N ILE A 193 13.34 22.46 -1.37
CA ILE A 193 13.19 21.62 -0.17
C ILE A 193 12.80 22.41 1.09
N ASP A 194 12.89 23.73 1.04
CA ASP A 194 12.43 24.66 2.07
C ASP A 194 11.00 25.16 1.83
N ARG A 195 10.41 24.87 0.66
CA ARG A 195 9.00 25.18 0.38
C ARG A 195 8.11 24.48 1.41
N PRO A 196 7.14 25.18 2.03
CA PRO A 196 6.11 24.55 2.87
C PRO A 196 5.33 23.48 2.11
N LEU A 197 5.12 22.33 2.75
CA LEU A 197 4.30 21.22 2.28
C LEU A 197 2.91 21.32 2.89
N GLU A 198 1.87 21.26 2.06
CA GLU A 198 0.47 21.29 2.50
C GLU A 198 -0.03 19.88 2.84
N THR A 199 0.62 19.18 3.77
CA THR A 199 0.22 17.83 4.22
C THR A 199 -0.95 17.89 5.21
N ARG A 200 -2.17 17.96 4.68
CA ARG A 200 -3.38 18.02 5.51
C ARG A 200 -3.73 16.63 6.07
N ALA A 201 -4.25 16.60 7.30
CA ALA A 201 -4.55 15.35 8.01
C ALA A 201 -5.68 14.54 7.35
N ASP A 202 -6.72 15.20 6.85
CA ASP A 202 -7.85 14.57 6.14
C ASP A 202 -7.40 13.85 4.86
N VAL A 203 -6.46 14.44 4.12
CA VAL A 203 -5.86 13.80 2.93
C VAL A 203 -4.95 12.64 3.31
N GLY A 204 -4.14 12.79 4.35
CA GLY A 204 -3.31 11.69 4.86
C GLY A 204 -4.16 10.50 5.34
N GLU A 205 -5.28 10.77 6.01
CA GLU A 205 -6.25 9.75 6.43
C GLU A 205 -6.92 9.07 5.23
N PHE A 206 -7.29 9.83 4.20
CA PHE A 206 -7.80 9.28 2.95
C PHE A 206 -6.76 8.39 2.27
N LEU A 207 -5.51 8.85 2.12
CA LEU A 207 -4.42 8.07 1.52
C LEU A 207 -4.16 6.77 2.29
N GLY A 208 -4.16 6.82 3.62
CA GLY A 208 -4.05 5.61 4.43
C GLY A 208 -5.22 4.63 4.25
N ALA A 209 -6.43 5.13 4.00
CA ALA A 209 -7.57 4.29 3.64
C ALA A 209 -7.42 3.71 2.22
N TRP A 210 -7.03 4.53 1.25
CA TRP A 210 -6.81 4.13 -0.15
C TRP A 210 -5.74 3.05 -0.26
N PHE A 211 -4.57 3.24 0.35
CA PHE A 211 -3.47 2.26 0.30
C PHE A 211 -3.77 0.98 1.09
N GLY A 212 -4.57 1.08 2.15
CA GLY A 212 -5.06 -0.10 2.88
C GLY A 212 -6.01 -0.95 2.04
N LEU A 213 -6.98 -0.31 1.36
CA LEU A 213 -7.85 -0.98 0.38
C LEU A 213 -7.04 -1.61 -0.74
N ALA A 214 -6.13 -0.83 -1.35
CA ALA A 214 -5.27 -1.26 -2.44
C ALA A 214 -4.48 -2.51 -2.08
N THR A 215 -3.79 -2.48 -0.94
CA THR A 215 -2.96 -3.61 -0.50
C THR A 215 -3.82 -4.84 -0.22
N ALA A 216 -4.98 -4.69 0.42
CA ALA A 216 -5.90 -5.81 0.65
C ALA A 216 -6.40 -6.44 -0.67
N ALA A 217 -6.81 -5.63 -1.65
CA ALA A 217 -7.33 -6.12 -2.92
C ALA A 217 -6.23 -6.74 -3.81
N LEU A 218 -5.03 -6.16 -3.82
CA LEU A 218 -3.89 -6.70 -4.57
C LEU A 218 -3.37 -8.01 -3.97
N GLU A 219 -3.33 -8.15 -2.64
CA GLU A 219 -2.97 -9.44 -2.01
C GLU A 219 -4.03 -10.52 -2.30
N GLU A 220 -5.33 -10.16 -2.32
CA GLU A 220 -6.38 -11.09 -2.75
C GLU A 220 -6.19 -11.54 -4.20
N LEU A 221 -5.87 -10.63 -5.14
CA LEU A 221 -5.55 -10.99 -6.51
C LEU A 221 -4.30 -11.89 -6.58
N ARG A 222 -3.23 -11.51 -5.89
CA ARG A 222 -1.94 -12.23 -5.85
C ARG A 222 -2.12 -13.69 -5.44
N PHE A 223 -2.99 -13.96 -4.47
CA PHE A 223 -3.23 -15.31 -3.96
C PHE A 223 -4.46 -16.01 -4.55
N SER A 224 -5.12 -15.45 -5.57
CA SER A 224 -6.28 -16.08 -6.23
C SER A 224 -5.91 -17.07 -7.35
N GLY A 225 -4.68 -17.60 -7.34
CA GLY A 225 -4.23 -18.60 -8.32
C GLY A 225 -3.76 -18.03 -9.66
N ILE A 226 -3.39 -16.75 -9.70
CA ILE A 226 -2.87 -16.11 -10.91
C ILE A 226 -1.41 -16.51 -11.22
N VAL A 227 -0.99 -16.31 -12.47
CA VAL A 227 0.32 -16.72 -12.98
C VAL A 227 1.38 -15.68 -12.60
N ASP A 228 2.48 -16.15 -12.01
CA ASP A 228 3.70 -15.37 -11.72
C ASP A 228 3.49 -13.97 -11.10
N PRO A 229 2.71 -13.86 -10.00
CA PRO A 229 2.48 -12.57 -9.38
C PRO A 229 3.67 -12.09 -8.55
N GLU A 230 4.02 -10.82 -8.72
CA GLU A 230 5.00 -10.13 -7.88
C GLU A 230 4.42 -9.77 -6.50
N ARG A 231 5.29 -9.40 -5.56
CA ARG A 231 4.88 -8.88 -4.24
C ARG A 231 4.21 -7.53 -4.38
N VAL A 232 3.17 -7.28 -3.58
CA VAL A 232 2.57 -5.94 -3.48
C VAL A 232 3.63 -4.95 -3.00
N GLN A 233 3.79 -3.86 -3.75
CA GLN A 233 4.71 -2.79 -3.42
C GLN A 233 4.09 -1.43 -3.74
N LEU A 234 4.27 -0.47 -2.84
CA LEU A 234 4.05 0.93 -3.16
C LEU A 234 5.31 1.47 -3.82
N TRP A 235 5.21 1.85 -5.10
CA TRP A 235 6.29 2.46 -5.87
C TRP A 235 6.35 3.95 -5.56
N PRO A 236 7.40 4.47 -4.91
CA PRO A 236 7.43 5.86 -4.49
C PRO A 236 7.43 6.85 -5.66
N GLY A 237 7.93 6.45 -6.83
CA GLY A 237 8.04 7.34 -8.00
C GLY A 237 6.72 7.54 -8.76
N HIS A 238 5.88 6.51 -8.78
CA HIS A 238 4.48 6.56 -9.27
C HIS A 238 3.48 6.90 -8.16
N PHE A 239 3.91 6.71 -6.91
CA PHE A 239 3.14 6.85 -5.67
C PHE A 239 1.91 5.95 -5.56
N ASP A 240 1.99 4.73 -6.11
CA ASP A 240 0.90 3.78 -6.15
C ASP A 240 1.30 2.38 -5.62
N PRO A 241 0.40 1.65 -4.93
CA PRO A 241 0.54 0.23 -4.71
C PRO A 241 0.25 -0.56 -5.99
N ALA A 242 1.14 -1.48 -6.37
CA ALA A 242 0.96 -2.32 -7.54
C ALA A 242 1.60 -3.71 -7.41
N ILE A 243 1.17 -4.61 -8.30
CA ILE A 243 1.85 -5.88 -8.65
C ILE A 243 1.94 -5.99 -10.16
N ALA A 244 2.95 -6.70 -10.67
CA ALA A 244 2.89 -7.26 -12.02
C ALA A 244 2.55 -8.75 -11.92
N ALA A 245 1.72 -9.23 -12.84
CA ALA A 245 1.33 -10.63 -12.92
C ALA A 245 0.90 -11.01 -14.34
N GLY A 246 0.91 -12.31 -14.64
CA GLY A 246 0.57 -12.88 -15.93
C GLY A 246 1.79 -13.32 -16.75
N ASP A 247 1.52 -14.05 -17.82
CA ASP A 247 2.53 -14.67 -18.66
C ASP A 247 3.11 -13.68 -19.68
N ALA A 248 4.34 -13.22 -19.43
CA ALA A 248 5.05 -12.32 -20.33
C ALA A 248 5.31 -12.94 -21.71
N GLY A 249 5.53 -14.26 -21.78
CA GLY A 249 5.88 -14.96 -23.02
C GLY A 249 4.74 -14.98 -24.04
N SER A 250 3.49 -14.83 -23.59
CA SER A 250 2.30 -14.76 -24.44
C SER A 250 1.69 -13.36 -24.53
N GLY A 251 2.37 -12.33 -24.02
CA GLY A 251 1.87 -10.95 -24.05
C GLY A 251 0.69 -10.70 -23.09
N ARG A 252 0.46 -11.60 -22.13
CA ARG A 252 -0.67 -11.56 -21.18
C ARG A 252 -0.26 -11.04 -19.80
N ARG A 253 0.93 -10.47 -19.68
CA ARG A 253 1.40 -9.82 -18.44
C ARG A 253 0.86 -8.39 -18.36
N ALA A 254 0.52 -7.98 -17.15
CA ALA A 254 0.05 -6.63 -16.86
C ALA A 254 0.50 -6.17 -15.49
N THR A 255 0.48 -4.86 -15.30
CA THR A 255 0.57 -4.22 -14.00
C THR A 255 -0.83 -3.93 -13.47
N TYR A 256 -1.10 -4.30 -12.23
CA TYR A 256 -2.34 -4.10 -11.51
C TYR A 256 -2.06 -3.17 -10.35
N GLY A 257 -2.77 -2.05 -10.22
CA GLY A 257 -2.43 -1.07 -9.19
C GLY A 257 -3.52 -0.08 -8.85
N PHE A 258 -3.20 0.76 -7.88
CA PHE A 258 -4.11 1.75 -7.29
C PHE A 258 -3.42 3.11 -7.23
N SER A 259 -3.61 3.91 -8.27
CA SER A 259 -3.09 5.28 -8.27
C SER A 259 -3.92 6.15 -7.33
N PRO A 260 -3.30 6.93 -6.43
CA PRO A 260 -4.03 7.93 -5.65
C PRO A 260 -4.47 9.12 -6.51
N GLY A 261 -4.17 9.15 -7.81
CA GLY A 261 -4.35 10.28 -8.71
C GLY A 261 -2.99 10.75 -9.24
N ASP A 262 -2.99 11.35 -10.42
CA ASP A 262 -1.80 11.81 -11.12
C ASP A 262 -2.10 13.05 -12.00
N HIS A 263 -1.26 13.33 -12.97
CA HIS A 263 -1.41 14.48 -13.87
C HIS A 263 -2.52 14.29 -14.93
N SER A 264 -2.91 13.05 -15.21
CA SER A 264 -4.00 12.68 -16.12
C SER A 264 -5.32 12.50 -15.36
N HIS A 265 -5.26 12.10 -14.08
CA HIS A 265 -6.41 11.77 -13.25
C HIS A 265 -6.37 12.52 -11.92
N ASP A 266 -7.23 13.53 -11.78
CA ASP A 266 -7.35 14.30 -10.53
C ASP A 266 -7.89 13.46 -9.35
N GLU A 267 -8.62 12.37 -9.62
CA GLU A 267 -9.14 11.45 -8.61
C GLU A 267 -8.38 10.11 -8.56
N PRO A 268 -8.37 9.42 -7.40
CA PRO A 268 -7.81 8.08 -7.30
C PRO A 268 -8.50 7.10 -8.26
N TYR A 269 -7.76 6.09 -8.74
CA TYR A 269 -8.30 5.07 -9.62
C TYR A 269 -7.56 3.74 -9.48
N ILE A 270 -8.28 2.64 -9.72
CA ILE A 270 -7.72 1.29 -9.85
C ILE A 270 -7.39 1.08 -11.31
N TYR A 271 -6.28 0.42 -11.64
CA TYR A 271 -5.91 0.18 -13.03
C TYR A 271 -5.43 -1.24 -13.31
N VAL A 272 -5.58 -1.62 -14.60
CA VAL A 272 -4.94 -2.76 -15.22
C VAL A 272 -4.21 -2.26 -16.47
N ALA A 273 -2.88 -2.21 -16.42
CA ALA A 273 -2.03 -1.75 -17.51
C ALA A 273 -1.37 -2.95 -18.20
N ALA A 274 -1.93 -3.35 -19.34
CA ALA A 274 -1.46 -4.49 -20.13
C ALA A 274 -0.14 -4.18 -20.83
N TRP A 275 0.82 -5.11 -20.75
CA TRP A 275 2.11 -4.96 -21.42
C TRP A 275 2.05 -5.35 -22.90
N GLY A 276 1.08 -6.19 -23.28
CA GLY A 276 0.77 -6.57 -24.66
C GLY A 276 -0.51 -5.91 -25.18
N ASP A 277 -0.88 -6.23 -26.43
CA ASP A 277 -2.06 -5.65 -27.07
C ASP A 277 -3.36 -6.00 -26.34
N VAL A 278 -4.28 -5.04 -26.28
CA VAL A 278 -5.65 -5.25 -25.78
C VAL A 278 -6.67 -5.04 -26.90
N ASN A 279 -7.83 -5.71 -26.79
CA ASN A 279 -8.91 -5.51 -27.73
C ASN A 279 -9.66 -4.20 -27.44
N ARG A 280 -9.28 -3.11 -28.12
CA ARG A 280 -9.90 -1.79 -27.96
C ARG A 280 -11.38 -1.69 -28.37
N SER A 281 -11.98 -2.76 -28.90
CA SER A 281 -13.43 -2.83 -29.09
C SER A 281 -14.19 -3.35 -27.85
N ASP A 282 -13.50 -3.94 -26.88
CA ASP A 282 -14.06 -4.29 -25.57
C ASP A 282 -14.09 -3.02 -24.69
N PRO A 283 -15.27 -2.59 -24.21
CA PRO A 283 -15.41 -1.38 -23.41
C PRO A 283 -14.68 -1.43 -22.06
N PHE A 284 -14.24 -2.61 -21.60
CA PHE A 284 -13.41 -2.72 -20.41
C PHE A 284 -12.08 -1.94 -20.57
N TRP A 285 -11.45 -2.00 -21.75
CA TRP A 285 -10.18 -1.33 -22.05
C TRP A 285 -10.38 0.15 -22.37
N ASN A 286 -10.89 0.88 -21.38
CA ASN A 286 -11.40 2.25 -21.46
C ASN A 286 -10.33 3.36 -21.43
N GLU A 287 -9.06 3.03 -21.18
CA GLU A 287 -8.01 4.03 -20.98
C GLU A 287 -7.38 4.55 -22.27
N ALA A 288 -7.22 5.87 -22.37
CA ALA A 288 -6.62 6.52 -23.53
C ALA A 288 -5.14 6.85 -23.31
N ASP A 289 -4.74 7.13 -22.07
CA ASP A 289 -3.38 7.58 -21.72
C ASP A 289 -2.40 6.42 -21.56
N PHE A 290 -2.91 5.23 -21.27
CA PHE A 290 -2.10 4.00 -21.24
C PHE A 290 -2.83 2.81 -21.86
N ASN A 291 -2.08 1.74 -22.08
CA ASN A 291 -2.59 0.51 -22.65
C ASN A 291 -3.30 -0.34 -21.59
N GLY A 292 -4.55 0.00 -21.27
CA GLY A 292 -5.22 -0.63 -20.15
C GLY A 292 -6.65 -0.21 -19.90
N ALA A 293 -7.06 -0.40 -18.65
CA ALA A 293 -8.35 -0.07 -18.11
C ALA A 293 -8.19 0.62 -16.75
N SER A 294 -9.15 1.46 -16.39
CA SER A 294 -9.27 2.02 -15.05
C SER A 294 -10.70 1.97 -14.49
N LEU A 295 -10.78 2.00 -13.16
CA LEU A 295 -11.99 2.23 -12.38
C LEU A 295 -11.73 3.43 -11.45
N GLY A 296 -12.32 4.57 -11.78
CA GLY A 296 -12.18 5.81 -11.01
C GLY A 296 -12.89 5.77 -9.66
N PHE A 297 -12.43 6.60 -8.72
CA PHE A 297 -13.02 6.72 -7.39
C PHE A 297 -14.52 7.06 -7.45
N SER A 298 -14.92 7.91 -8.39
CA SER A 298 -16.34 8.29 -8.57
C SER A 298 -17.24 7.13 -8.99
N ASP A 299 -16.70 6.12 -9.67
CA ASP A 299 -17.42 4.90 -10.04
C ASP A 299 -17.34 3.82 -8.96
N LEU A 300 -16.26 3.82 -8.17
CA LEU A 300 -16.07 2.90 -7.04
C LEU A 300 -16.95 3.27 -5.83
N ALA A 301 -17.04 4.57 -5.49
CA ALA A 301 -17.70 5.06 -4.28
C ALA A 301 -19.20 4.69 -4.15
N PRO A 302 -20.00 4.63 -5.23
CA PRO A 302 -21.40 4.20 -5.16
C PRO A 302 -21.60 2.71 -4.89
N ALA A 303 -20.57 1.86 -5.06
CA ALA A 303 -20.71 0.41 -5.01
C ALA A 303 -21.06 -0.13 -3.60
N GLY A 304 -20.75 0.62 -2.54
CA GLY A 304 -21.05 0.27 -1.14
C GLY A 304 -20.27 -0.94 -0.58
N ASP A 305 -19.66 -1.76 -1.43
CA ASP A 305 -18.59 -2.71 -1.10
C ASP A 305 -17.36 -2.41 -1.96
N HIS A 306 -16.58 -1.41 -1.54
CA HIS A 306 -15.41 -0.97 -2.32
C HIS A 306 -14.35 -2.07 -2.45
N TYR A 307 -14.20 -2.94 -1.45
CA TYR A 307 -13.26 -4.05 -1.53
C TYR A 307 -13.71 -5.08 -2.56
N GLY A 308 -14.98 -5.51 -2.50
CA GLY A 308 -15.53 -6.44 -3.49
C GLY A 308 -15.47 -5.89 -4.91
N ALA A 309 -15.83 -4.60 -5.11
CA ALA A 309 -15.75 -3.94 -6.41
C ALA A 309 -14.32 -3.85 -6.95
N ALA A 310 -13.35 -3.50 -6.09
CA ALA A 310 -11.94 -3.46 -6.44
C ALA A 310 -11.40 -4.83 -6.88
N VAL A 311 -11.66 -5.87 -6.07
CA VAL A 311 -11.24 -7.25 -6.39
C VAL A 311 -11.90 -7.74 -7.68
N ALA A 312 -13.19 -7.43 -7.89
CA ALA A 312 -13.90 -7.80 -9.10
C ALA A 312 -13.27 -7.16 -10.35
N PHE A 313 -12.99 -5.86 -10.33
CA PHE A 313 -12.34 -5.16 -11.44
C PHE A 313 -10.96 -5.74 -11.78
N LEU A 314 -10.13 -5.99 -10.76
CA LEU A 314 -8.80 -6.57 -10.93
C LEU A 314 -8.84 -7.98 -11.53
N LYS A 315 -9.70 -8.86 -11.01
CA LYS A 315 -9.90 -10.21 -11.54
C LYS A 315 -10.46 -10.17 -12.95
N GLU A 316 -11.39 -9.27 -13.23
CA GLU A 316 -11.98 -9.08 -14.56
C GLU A 316 -10.94 -8.69 -15.61
N GLY A 317 -9.99 -7.81 -15.26
CA GLY A 317 -8.88 -7.45 -16.14
C GLY A 317 -7.88 -8.59 -16.34
N TYR A 318 -7.58 -9.34 -15.27
CA TYR A 318 -6.71 -10.52 -15.36
C TYR A 318 -7.31 -11.60 -16.28
N ASP A 319 -8.61 -11.87 -16.14
CA ASP A 319 -9.32 -12.88 -16.94
C ASP A 319 -9.41 -12.49 -18.41
N ARG A 320 -9.52 -11.20 -18.73
CA ARG A 320 -9.55 -10.70 -20.12
C ARG A 320 -8.21 -10.75 -20.84
N LEU A 321 -7.13 -10.74 -20.08
CA LEU A 321 -5.78 -10.93 -20.61
C LEU A 321 -5.43 -12.40 -20.76
N SER A 322 -6.13 -13.30 -20.06
CA SER A 322 -5.82 -14.74 -19.99
C SER A 322 -6.26 -15.53 -21.23
#